data_AF-A0A1E5QDP0-F1
#
_entry.id   AF-A0A1E5QDP0-F1
#
_cell.length_a   1.000
_cell.length_b   1.000
_cell.length_c   1.000
_cell.angle_alpha   90.00
_cell.angle_beta   90.00
_cell.angle_gamma   90.00
#
_symmetry.space_group_name_H-M   'P 1'
#
loop_
_entity.id
_entity.type
_entity.pdbx_description
1 polymer ?
#
loop_
_entity_poly.entity_id
_entity_poly.type
_entity_poly.pdbx_seq_one_letter_code
_entity_poly.pdbx_strand_id
1 'polypeptide(L)'
;MTRQELEEQLLALSLSDRAYIVQYLTERLCMGAKGIQKTPGICGGEACIAGTRIAVWLLVEARQMGISEAQLLQDYPHIRAADLVNAWAYAEAYPEEIATAIGANDRVVE
;
A
#
# COMPACT_ATOMS: atom_id res chain seq x y z
N MET A 1 -23.39 -17.97 1.90
CA MET A 1 -23.61 -16.89 2.88
C MET A 1 -23.67 -15.58 2.12
N THR A 2 -24.78 -14.87 2.22
CA THR A 2 -24.97 -13.55 1.62
C THR A 2 -24.36 -12.46 2.52
N ARG A 3 -24.13 -11.26 1.97
CA ARG A 3 -23.66 -10.11 2.75
C ARG A 3 -24.60 -9.83 3.93
N GLN A 4 -25.91 -9.92 3.70
CA GLN A 4 -26.93 -9.63 4.70
C GLN A 4 -26.93 -10.67 5.83
N GLU A 5 -26.80 -11.96 5.49
CA GLU A 5 -26.65 -13.04 6.48
C GLU A 5 -25.41 -12.87 7.35
N LEU A 6 -24.31 -12.36 6.78
CA LEU A 6 -23.09 -12.07 7.53
C LEU A 6 -23.24 -10.88 8.47
N GLU A 7 -23.89 -9.81 8.03
CA GLU A 7 -24.15 -8.63 8.87
C GLU A 7 -25.00 -8.98 10.09
N GLU A 8 -26.05 -9.79 9.91
CA GLU A 8 -26.87 -10.30 11.02
C GLU A 8 -26.06 -11.14 12.02
N GLN A 9 -25.24 -12.06 11.51
CA GLN A 9 -24.37 -12.89 12.37
C GLN A 9 -23.34 -12.05 13.11
N LEU A 10 -22.77 -11.03 12.47
CA LEU A 10 -21.79 -10.14 13.10
C LEU A 10 -22.44 -9.30 14.20
N LEU A 11 -23.66 -8.81 13.97
CA LEU A 11 -24.43 -8.03 14.96
C LEU A 11 -24.92 -8.88 16.14
N ALA A 12 -25.10 -10.19 15.95
CA ALA A 12 -25.45 -11.13 17.01
C ALA A 12 -24.30 -11.40 18.01
N LEU A 13 -23.07 -11.03 17.67
CA LEU A 13 -21.89 -11.20 18.54
C LEU A 13 -21.77 -10.11 19.60
N SER A 14 -21.04 -10.43 20.67
CA SER A 14 -20.66 -9.45 21.68
C SER A 14 -19.85 -8.31 21.06
N LEU A 15 -19.82 -7.14 21.72
CA LEU A 15 -19.00 -6.01 21.26
C LEU A 15 -17.50 -6.39 21.22
N SER A 16 -17.03 -7.19 22.19
CA SER A 16 -15.64 -7.65 22.25
C SER A 16 -15.28 -8.56 21.08
N ASP A 17 -16.15 -9.52 20.74
CA ASP A 17 -15.91 -10.44 19.62
C ASP A 17 -15.95 -9.71 18.28
N ARG A 18 -16.86 -8.75 18.12
CA ARG A 18 -16.88 -7.87 16.94
C ARG A 18 -15.59 -7.08 16.81
N ALA A 19 -15.11 -6.47 17.90
CA ALA A 19 -13.85 -5.72 17.90
C ALA A 19 -12.66 -6.64 17.55
N TYR A 20 -12.61 -7.84 18.11
CA TYR A 20 -11.60 -8.84 17.77
C TYR A 20 -11.65 -9.22 16.29
N ILE A 21 -12.82 -9.51 15.73
CA ILE A 21 -12.97 -9.88 14.32
C ILE A 21 -12.56 -8.72 13.41
N VAL A 22 -12.97 -7.48 13.72
CA VAL A 22 -12.55 -6.30 12.96
C VAL A 22 -11.04 -6.15 13.00
N GLN A 23 -10.41 -6.30 14.17
CA GLN A 23 -8.96 -6.22 14.32
C GLN A 23 -8.25 -7.33 13.54
N TYR A 24 -8.69 -8.58 13.70
CA TYR A 24 -8.14 -9.76 13.01
C TYR A 24 -8.27 -9.65 11.48
N LEU A 25 -9.45 -9.28 10.99
CA LEU A 25 -9.67 -9.06 9.56
C LEU A 25 -8.84 -7.87 9.08
N THR A 26 -8.72 -6.80 9.87
CA THR A 26 -7.86 -5.68 9.53
C THR A 26 -6.40 -6.13 9.42
N GLU A 27 -5.86 -6.88 10.37
CA GLU A 27 -4.49 -7.40 10.32
C GLU A 27 -4.25 -8.29 9.10
N ARG A 28 -5.23 -9.11 8.72
CA ARG A 28 -5.11 -10.03 7.58
C ARG A 28 -5.40 -9.40 6.23
N LEU A 29 -6.27 -8.39 6.17
CA LEU A 29 -6.63 -7.66 4.95
C LEU A 29 -5.67 -6.48 4.69
N CYS A 30 -5.02 -5.93 5.71
CA CYS A 30 -3.98 -4.91 5.56
C CYS A 30 -2.68 -5.46 4.97
N MET A 31 -2.54 -6.79 4.82
CA MET A 31 -1.41 -7.37 4.08
C MET A 31 -1.46 -7.06 2.57
N GLY A 32 -2.56 -6.48 2.06
CA GLY A 32 -2.64 -5.95 0.70
C GLY A 32 -3.22 -4.54 0.69
N ALA A 33 -2.36 -3.52 0.62
CA ALA A 33 -2.70 -2.22 0.03
C ALA A 33 -3.86 -1.43 0.68
N LYS A 34 -3.78 -1.07 1.97
CA LYS A 34 -4.43 0.18 2.37
C LYS A 34 -3.70 1.31 1.64
N GLY A 35 -4.39 2.03 0.74
CA GLY A 35 -3.79 3.21 0.09
C GLY A 35 -2.78 2.94 -1.02
N ILE A 36 -2.65 1.72 -1.55
CA ILE A 36 -1.90 1.45 -2.80
C ILE A 36 -2.88 1.04 -3.90
N GLN A 37 -2.76 1.63 -5.09
CA GLN A 37 -3.62 1.37 -6.24
C GLN A 37 -2.78 1.02 -7.47
N LYS A 38 -3.25 0.04 -8.24
CA LYS A 38 -2.76 -0.27 -9.59
C LYS A 38 -3.85 0.10 -10.58
N THR A 39 -3.62 1.15 -11.35
CA THR A 39 -4.58 1.59 -12.38
C THR A 39 -3.97 1.35 -13.75
N PRO A 40 -4.56 0.47 -14.59
CA PRO A 40 -4.09 0.27 -15.95
C PRO A 40 -3.98 1.60 -16.70
N GLY A 41 -2.82 1.87 -17.29
CA GLY A 41 -2.54 3.11 -18.02
C GLY A 41 -2.04 4.29 -17.18
N ILE A 42 -2.00 4.20 -15.85
CA ILE A 42 -1.31 5.17 -14.98
C ILE A 42 0.02 4.56 -14.53
N CYS A 43 1.14 5.26 -14.79
CA CYS A 43 2.49 4.76 -14.54
C CYS A 43 2.69 3.33 -15.08
N GLY A 44 2.21 3.04 -16.30
CA GLY A 44 2.33 1.70 -16.89
C GLY A 44 1.54 0.58 -16.18
N GLY A 45 0.67 0.89 -15.21
CA GLY A 45 -0.02 -0.10 -14.38
C GLY A 45 0.70 -0.44 -13.07
N GLU A 46 1.73 0.33 -12.72
CA GLU A 46 2.51 0.19 -11.48
C GLU A 46 1.70 0.50 -10.23
N ALA A 47 2.14 -0.07 -9.10
CA ALA A 47 1.61 0.24 -7.79
C ALA A 47 1.95 1.68 -7.40
N CYS A 48 0.92 2.51 -7.16
CA CYS A 48 1.05 3.91 -6.77
C CYS A 48 0.33 4.16 -5.44
N ILE A 49 0.77 5.18 -4.68
CA ILE A 49 -0.02 5.69 -3.55
C ILE A 49 -1.38 6.17 -4.09
N ALA A 50 -2.47 5.69 -3.47
CA ALA A 50 -3.83 5.95 -3.89
C ALA A 50 -4.12 7.46 -3.97
N GLY A 51 -4.76 7.87 -5.06
CA GLY A 51 -5.04 9.29 -5.32
C GLY A 51 -3.82 10.12 -5.74
N THR A 52 -2.67 9.49 -5.98
CA THR A 52 -1.46 10.15 -6.48
C THR A 52 -0.90 9.42 -7.70
N ARG A 53 0.15 9.98 -8.31
CA ARG A 53 0.97 9.32 -9.32
C ARG A 53 2.36 8.96 -8.78
N ILE A 54 2.51 8.84 -7.46
CA ILE A 54 3.77 8.52 -6.80
C ILE A 54 3.86 6.99 -6.70
N ALA A 55 4.74 6.41 -7.50
CA ALA A 55 4.92 4.96 -7.56
C ALA A 55 5.63 4.44 -6.30
N VAL A 56 5.25 3.24 -5.88
CA VAL A 56 5.86 2.57 -4.71
C VAL A 56 7.34 2.26 -4.98
N TRP A 57 7.69 1.82 -6.18
CA TRP A 57 9.07 1.51 -6.54
C TRP A 57 10.00 2.72 -6.40
N LEU A 58 9.50 3.92 -6.73
CA LEU A 58 10.27 5.17 -6.65
C LEU A 58 10.56 5.54 -5.20
N LEU A 59 9.60 5.36 -4.29
CA LEU A 59 9.83 5.56 -2.86
C LEU A 59 10.85 4.55 -2.32
N VAL A 60 10.78 3.30 -2.77
CA VAL A 60 11.71 2.23 -2.35
C VAL A 60 13.13 2.52 -2.84
N GLU A 61 13.28 2.91 -4.10
CA GLU A 61 14.56 3.29 -4.69
C GLU A 61 15.18 4.50 -3.97
N ALA A 62 14.41 5.57 -3.75
CA ALA A 62 14.89 6.73 -3.02
C ALA A 62 15.38 6.37 -1.61
N ARG A 63 14.66 5.47 -0.91
CA ARG A 63 15.09 4.94 0.39
C ARG A 63 16.38 4.13 0.28
N GLN A 64 16.57 3.32 -0.77
CA GLN A 64 17.82 2.58 -1.04
C GLN A 64 18.99 3.53 -1.32
N MET A 65 18.74 4.68 -1.95
CA MET A 65 19.72 5.76 -2.15
C MET A 65 20.01 6.57 -0.88
N GLY A 66 19.36 6.27 0.26
CA GLY A 66 19.59 6.92 1.55
C GLY A 66 18.73 8.16 1.80
N ILE A 67 17.70 8.41 0.99
CA ILE A 67 16.73 9.48 1.25
C ILE A 67 15.88 9.12 2.47
N SER A 68 15.81 10.04 3.44
CA SER A 68 15.04 9.83 4.68
C SER A 68 13.53 10.00 4.45
N GLU A 69 12.70 9.36 5.27
CA GLU A 69 11.24 9.52 5.21
C GLU A 69 10.81 10.99 5.43
N ALA A 70 11.52 11.72 6.29
CA ALA A 70 11.28 13.14 6.49
C ALA A 70 11.51 13.94 5.20
N GLN A 71 12.55 13.59 4.43
CA GLN A 71 12.81 14.21 3.13
C GLN A 71 11.74 13.82 2.11
N LEU A 72 11.34 12.54 2.04
CA LEU A 72 10.26 12.09 1.14
C LEU A 72 8.94 12.82 1.41
N LEU A 73 8.60 13.06 2.68
CA LEU A 73 7.39 13.83 3.04
C LEU A 73 7.51 15.33 2.71
N GLN A 74 8.73 15.87 2.66
CA GLN A 74 8.97 17.24 2.19
C GLN A 74 8.89 17.34 0.67
N ASP A 75 9.49 16.38 -0.05
CA ASP A 75 9.52 16.34 -1.52
C ASP A 75 8.14 16.01 -2.10
N TYR A 76 7.33 15.25 -1.36
CA TYR A 76 5.97 14.88 -1.73
C TYR A 76 4.96 15.32 -0.64
N PRO A 77 4.60 16.63 -0.58
CA PRO A 77 3.70 17.16 0.46
C PRO A 77 2.28 16.56 0.44
N HIS A 78 1.94 15.85 -0.63
CA HIS A 78 0.62 15.25 -0.86
C HIS A 78 0.48 13.85 -0.25
N ILE A 79 1.58 13.21 0.14
CA ILE A 79 1.55 11.91 0.84
C ILE A 79 1.76 12.10 2.33
N ARG A 80 1.22 11.18 3.12
CA ARG A 80 1.31 11.17 4.58
C ARG A 80 2.26 10.07 5.03
N ALA A 81 2.70 10.14 6.28
CA ALA A 81 3.52 9.07 6.88
C ALA A 81 2.84 7.68 6.78
N ALA A 82 1.52 7.63 6.90
CA ALA A 82 0.77 6.38 6.70
C ALA A 82 0.92 5.81 5.29
N ASP A 83 1.04 6.66 4.26
CA ASP A 83 1.22 6.21 2.88
C ASP A 83 2.61 5.60 2.67
N LEU A 84 3.64 6.12 3.34
CA LEU A 84 4.97 5.50 3.36
C LEU A 84 4.92 4.11 4.02
N VAL A 85 4.26 3.98 5.17
CA VAL A 85 4.06 2.68 5.83
C VAL A 85 3.37 1.68 4.87
N ASN A 86 2.35 2.13 4.15
CA ASN A 86 1.65 1.31 3.18
C ASN A 86 2.53 0.94 1.97
N ALA A 87 3.38 1.86 1.49
CA ALA A 87 4.33 1.60 0.42
C ALA A 87 5.36 0.54 0.83
N TRP A 88 5.89 0.61 2.05
CA TRP A 88 6.84 -0.37 2.58
C TRP A 88 6.21 -1.74 2.75
N ALA A 89 5.01 -1.81 3.33
CA ALA A 89 4.27 -3.05 3.48
C ALA A 89 4.00 -3.70 2.10
N TYR A 90 3.66 -2.89 1.10
CA TYR A 90 3.49 -3.37 -0.27
C TYR A 90 4.80 -3.90 -0.85
N ALA A 91 5.91 -3.17 -0.69
CA ALA A 91 7.20 -3.59 -1.20
C ALA A 91 7.72 -4.88 -0.56
N GLU A 92 7.47 -5.08 0.74
CA GLU A 92 7.77 -6.32 1.45
C GLU A 92 6.91 -7.51 0.98
N ALA A 93 5.64 -7.27 0.65
CA ALA A 93 4.75 -8.29 0.13
C ALA A 93 5.03 -8.66 -1.34
N TYR A 94 5.55 -7.72 -2.14
CA TYR A 94 5.77 -7.87 -3.58
C TYR A 94 7.21 -7.47 -4.01
N PRO A 95 8.26 -8.08 -3.44
CA PRO A 95 9.64 -7.64 -3.68
C PRO A 95 10.10 -7.82 -5.14
N GLU A 96 9.67 -8.89 -5.83
CA GLU A 96 10.02 -9.13 -7.23
C GLU A 96 9.37 -8.10 -8.18
N GLU A 97 8.13 -7.69 -7.89
CA GLU A 97 7.43 -6.64 -8.65
C GLU A 97 8.19 -5.32 -8.54
N ILE A 98 8.57 -4.94 -7.32
CA ILE A 98 9.31 -3.70 -7.08
C ILE A 98 10.70 -3.73 -7.71
N ALA A 99 11.46 -4.81 -7.55
CA ALA A 99 12.78 -4.93 -8.16
C ALA A 99 12.73 -4.87 -9.69
N THR A 100 11.70 -5.47 -10.29
CA THR A 100 11.46 -5.40 -11.74
C THR A 100 11.14 -3.97 -12.18
N ALA A 101 10.30 -3.25 -11.43
CA ALA A 101 9.95 -1.87 -11.74
C ALA A 101 11.17 -0.92 -11.63
N ILE A 102 11.98 -1.06 -10.57
CA ILE A 102 13.26 -0.33 -10.41
C ILE A 102 14.17 -0.59 -11.62
N GLY A 103 14.46 -1.86 -11.92
CA GLY A 103 15.36 -2.20 -13.03
C GLY A 103 14.81 -1.89 -14.42
N ALA A 104 13.49 -1.75 -14.58
CA ALA A 104 12.88 -1.27 -15.83
C ALA A 104 13.05 0.25 -15.98
N ASN A 105 12.95 0.99 -14.88
CA ASN A 105 13.01 2.46 -14.90
C ASN A 105 14.45 3.00 -14.88
N ASP A 106 15.40 2.29 -14.27
CA ASP A 106 16.84 2.59 -14.34
C ASP A 106 17.34 2.67 -15.80
N ARG A 107 16.81 1.82 -16.67
CA ARG A 107 17.23 1.72 -18.08
C ARG A 107 16.70 2.85 -18.97
N VAL A 108 15.85 3.74 -18.45
CA VAL A 108 15.25 4.85 -19.22
C VAL A 108 16.08 6.14 -19.08
N VAL A 109 17.07 6.16 -18.18
CA VAL A 109 17.91 7.34 -17.89
C VAL A 109 19.23 7.35 -18.71
N GLU A 110 19.46 6.36 -19.57
CA GLU A 110 20.54 6.36 -20.60
C GLU A 110 20.03 6.85 -21.97
#